data_AF-A0A3A2J3A0-F1
#
_entry.id   AF-A0A3A2J3A0-F1
#
_cell.length_a   1.000
_cell.length_b   1.000
_cell.length_c   1.000
_cell.angle_alpha   90.00
_cell.angle_beta   90.00
_cell.angle_gamma   90.00
#
_symmetry.space_group_name_H-M   'P 1'
#
loop_
_entity.id
_entity.type
_entity.pdbx_description
1 polymer ?
#
loop_
_entity_poly.entity_id
_entity_poly.type
_entity_poly.pdbx_seq_one_letter_code
_entity_poly.pdbx_strand_id
1 'polypeptide(L)'
;MYPPNCAPECLPTTAQEKARKEKKNLSGEAMSKSQNRTRTKAIKAAVTPEEYVEINEKAAAAGLSAGGYLRACGLGRATPRTKRRTPVDSQILERAIAEMRRIGNNINQIAHAANLNLPPDQEQLRQALKEHLETLQLLREARKR
;
A
#
# COMPACT_ATOMS: atom_id res chain seq x y z
N MET A 1 -36.92 -45.41 -19.79
CA MET A 1 -37.44 -44.51 -18.73
C MET A 1 -36.52 -44.64 -17.52
N TYR A 2 -35.57 -43.72 -17.35
CA TYR A 2 -34.71 -43.58 -16.17
C TYR A 2 -34.80 -42.11 -15.73
N PRO A 3 -35.09 -41.77 -14.46
CA PRO A 3 -34.95 -40.42 -13.96
C PRO A 3 -33.68 -40.33 -13.06
N PRO A 4 -33.39 -39.18 -12.45
CA PRO A 4 -32.67 -38.03 -12.99
C PRO A 4 -31.37 -37.79 -12.19
N ASN A 5 -30.21 -37.59 -12.82
CA ASN A 5 -29.03 -37.15 -12.07
C ASN A 5 -28.04 -36.36 -12.96
N CYS A 6 -28.29 -35.06 -13.08
CA CYS A 6 -27.34 -34.09 -13.61
C CYS A 6 -27.23 -32.93 -12.62
N ALA A 7 -26.36 -33.11 -11.63
CA ALA A 7 -25.73 -32.02 -10.91
C ALA A 7 -24.28 -32.45 -10.63
N PRO A 8 -23.27 -31.85 -11.26
CA PRO A 8 -21.89 -32.11 -10.89
C PRO A 8 -21.59 -31.43 -9.54
N GLU A 9 -21.32 -32.25 -8.54
CA GLU A 9 -20.77 -31.85 -7.25
C GLU A 9 -19.48 -31.04 -7.46
N CYS A 10 -19.53 -29.75 -7.16
CA CYS A 10 -18.36 -28.88 -7.15
C CYS A 10 -17.62 -29.07 -5.82
N LEU A 11 -16.73 -30.05 -5.76
CA LEU A 11 -15.79 -30.23 -4.64
C LEU A 11 -14.51 -29.42 -4.89
N PRO A 12 -14.11 -28.51 -3.97
CA PRO A 12 -12.88 -27.73 -4.14
C PRO A 12 -11.64 -28.61 -3.94
N THR A 13 -10.68 -28.43 -4.86
CA THR A 13 -9.43 -29.20 -4.94
C THR A 13 -8.50 -28.89 -3.77
N THR A 14 -8.38 -29.87 -2.86
CA THR A 14 -7.50 -29.88 -1.67
C THR A 14 -6.00 -29.70 -1.96
N ALA A 15 -5.59 -29.73 -3.23
CA ALA A 15 -4.22 -29.41 -3.66
C ALA A 15 -3.92 -27.90 -3.68
N GLN A 16 -4.91 -27.06 -3.99
CA GLN A 16 -4.73 -25.62 -4.12
C GLN A 16 -4.65 -24.92 -2.74
N GLU A 17 -5.36 -25.45 -1.74
CA GLU A 17 -5.31 -24.93 -0.37
C GLU A 17 -4.00 -25.25 0.36
N LYS A 18 -3.40 -26.41 0.10
CA LYS A 18 -2.11 -26.81 0.71
C LYS A 18 -0.97 -25.92 0.19
N ALA A 19 -0.90 -25.67 -1.11
CA ALA A 19 0.10 -24.78 -1.71
C ALA A 19 -0.03 -23.31 -1.23
N ARG A 20 -1.26 -22.85 -0.96
CA ARG A 20 -1.51 -21.51 -0.39
C ARG A 20 -1.07 -21.40 1.08
N LYS A 21 -1.21 -22.48 1.87
CA LYS A 21 -0.72 -22.55 3.25
C LYS A 21 0.81 -22.60 3.32
N GLU A 22 1.48 -23.34 2.43
CA GLU A 22 2.94 -23.41 2.40
C GLU A 22 3.59 -22.07 2.05
N LYS A 23 3.07 -21.35 1.04
CA LYS A 23 3.59 -20.01 0.70
C LYS A 23 3.42 -18.97 1.81
N LYS A 24 2.44 -19.16 2.70
CA LYS A 24 2.22 -18.26 3.86
C LYS A 24 3.23 -18.49 4.99
N ASN A 25 3.86 -19.67 5.05
CA ASN A 25 4.84 -20.01 6.08
C ASN A 25 6.28 -19.58 5.71
N LEU A 26 6.59 -19.45 4.42
CA LEU A 26 7.92 -19.05 3.92
C LEU A 26 8.21 -17.54 4.03
N SER A 27 7.20 -16.69 4.30
CA SER A 27 7.40 -15.25 4.53
C SER A 27 7.65 -14.88 6.00
N GLY A 28 7.81 -15.86 6.89
CA GLY A 28 7.94 -15.67 8.33
C GLY A 28 9.36 -15.34 8.84
N GLU A 29 10.39 -15.51 8.02
CA GLU A 29 11.78 -15.43 8.47
C GLU A 29 12.53 -14.27 7.83
N ALA A 30 12.38 -13.08 8.44
CA ALA A 30 13.46 -12.12 8.70
C ALA A 30 12.87 -10.79 9.18
N MET A 31 12.36 -10.74 10.41
CA MET A 31 12.26 -9.47 11.12
C MET A 31 13.50 -9.27 11.98
N SER A 32 14.34 -8.32 11.56
CA SER A 32 15.42 -7.74 12.36
C SER A 32 14.90 -7.41 13.77
N LYS A 33 15.32 -8.19 14.77
CA LYS A 33 15.02 -7.94 16.17
C LYS A 33 15.88 -6.75 16.63
N SER A 34 15.37 -5.53 16.46
CA SER A 34 15.92 -4.37 17.14
C SER A 34 15.87 -4.62 18.66
N GLN A 35 17.03 -4.87 19.27
CA GLN A 35 17.17 -5.33 20.65
C GLN A 35 16.83 -4.26 21.72
N ASN A 36 16.28 -3.11 21.33
CA ASN A 36 15.95 -2.03 22.25
C ASN A 36 14.43 -1.79 22.36
N ARG A 37 13.68 -2.86 22.60
CA ARG A 37 12.22 -2.79 22.81
C ARG A 37 11.92 -2.45 24.26
N THR A 38 11.81 -1.17 24.58
CA THR A 38 11.43 -0.68 25.93
C THR A 38 9.99 -1.06 26.35
N ARG A 39 9.13 -1.42 25.40
CA ARG A 39 7.71 -1.76 25.65
C ARG A 39 7.51 -3.27 25.70
N THR A 40 7.43 -3.81 26.91
CA THR A 40 7.37 -5.25 27.21
C THR A 40 5.96 -5.76 27.53
N LYS A 41 5.07 -4.91 28.08
CA LYS A 41 3.69 -5.28 28.43
C LYS A 41 2.70 -4.85 27.34
N ALA A 42 1.67 -5.67 27.10
CA ALA A 42 0.59 -5.40 26.17
C ALA A 42 -0.76 -5.36 26.91
N ILE A 43 -1.59 -4.37 26.57
CA ILE A 43 -2.99 -4.28 27.02
C ILE A 43 -3.84 -4.73 25.83
N LYS A 44 -4.70 -5.73 26.04
CA LYS A 44 -5.63 -6.22 25.02
C LYS A 44 -7.03 -5.77 25.41
N ALA A 45 -7.75 -5.17 24.46
CA ALA A 45 -9.15 -4.85 24.58
C ALA A 45 -9.87 -5.48 23.39
N ALA A 46 -10.90 -6.29 23.66
CA ALA A 46 -11.80 -6.76 22.62
C ALA A 46 -12.77 -5.61 22.29
N VAL A 47 -12.91 -5.31 21.01
CA VAL A 47 -13.75 -4.23 20.49
C VAL A 47 -14.60 -4.78 19.36
N THR A 48 -15.76 -4.17 19.12
CA THR A 48 -16.57 -4.50 17.95
C THR A 48 -15.89 -3.99 16.67
N PRO A 49 -16.29 -4.48 15.48
CA PRO A 49 -15.78 -3.98 14.20
C PRO A 49 -15.98 -2.47 14.02
N GLU A 50 -17.10 -1.93 14.50
CA GLU A 50 -17.47 -0.51 14.41
C GLU A 50 -16.55 0.32 15.32
N GLU A 51 -16.39 -0.10 16.57
CA GLU A 51 -15.47 0.54 17.52
C GLU A 51 -14.03 0.54 17.01
N TYR A 52 -13.61 -0.55 16.35
CA TYR A 52 -12.29 -0.64 15.74
C TYR A 52 -12.06 0.40 14.63
N VAL A 53 -13.07 0.64 13.78
CA VAL A 53 -13.01 1.68 12.74
C VAL A 53 -12.92 3.05 13.37
N GLU A 54 -13.81 3.35 14.32
CA GLU A 54 -13.81 4.64 15.02
C GLU A 54 -12.49 4.95 15.73
N ILE A 55 -11.89 3.95 16.40
CA ILE A 55 -10.61 4.11 17.08
C ILE A 55 -9.51 4.42 16.06
N ASN A 56 -9.54 3.80 14.88
CA ASN A 56 -8.56 4.06 13.83
C ASN A 56 -8.72 5.44 13.21
N GLU A 57 -9.94 5.92 13.01
CA GLU A 57 -10.23 7.26 12.50
C GLU A 57 -9.79 8.33 13.50
N LYS A 58 -10.15 8.18 14.79
CA LYS A 58 -9.71 9.08 15.86
C LYS A 58 -8.18 9.09 16.01
N ALA A 59 -7.54 7.94 15.88
CA ALA A 59 -6.08 7.84 15.89
C ALA A 59 -5.45 8.53 14.67
N ALA A 60 -6.03 8.38 13.48
CA ALA A 60 -5.57 9.02 12.25
C ALA A 60 -5.71 10.56 12.33
N ALA A 61 -6.84 11.06 12.82
CA ALA A 61 -7.06 12.49 13.07
C ALA A 61 -6.03 13.07 14.04
N ALA A 62 -5.62 12.29 15.05
CA ALA A 62 -4.55 12.67 15.99
C ALA A 62 -3.13 12.52 15.42
N GLY A 63 -2.95 11.98 14.20
CA GLY A 63 -1.64 11.69 13.61
C GLY A 63 -0.87 10.55 14.32
N LEU A 64 -1.59 9.69 15.06
CA LEU A 64 -1.03 8.64 15.90
C LEU A 64 -1.36 7.25 15.33
N SER A 65 -0.57 6.24 15.68
CA SER A 65 -1.01 4.84 15.49
C SER A 65 -2.08 4.50 16.53
N ALA A 66 -2.99 3.54 16.25
CA ALA A 66 -4.06 3.15 17.18
C ALA A 66 -3.55 2.85 18.60
N GLY A 67 -2.48 2.05 18.73
CA GLY A 67 -1.87 1.76 20.04
C GLY A 67 -1.14 2.95 20.68
N GLY A 68 -0.76 3.96 19.90
CA GLY A 68 -0.24 5.22 20.40
C GLY A 68 -1.34 6.18 20.86
N TYR A 69 -2.46 6.21 20.14
CA TYR A 69 -3.68 6.94 20.47
C TYR A 69 -4.29 6.42 21.78
N LEU A 70 -4.55 5.11 21.87
CA LEU A 70 -5.07 4.48 23.09
C LEU A 70 -4.17 4.72 24.31
N ARG A 71 -2.84 4.72 24.10
CA ARG A 71 -1.89 5.05 25.18
C ARG A 71 -1.97 6.52 25.59
N ALA A 72 -2.12 7.43 24.63
CA ALA A 72 -2.28 8.85 24.92
C ALA A 72 -3.58 9.11 25.71
N CYS A 73 -4.68 8.47 25.31
CA CYS A 73 -5.95 8.51 26.04
C CYS A 73 -5.80 7.94 27.47
N GLY A 74 -5.17 6.77 27.62
CA GLY A 74 -5.01 6.13 28.93
C GLY A 74 -4.00 6.78 29.88
N LEU A 75 -3.04 7.55 29.37
CA LEU A 75 -2.01 8.23 30.20
C LEU A 75 -2.27 9.74 30.36
N GLY A 76 -3.26 10.31 29.67
CA GLY A 76 -3.54 11.75 29.67
C GLY A 76 -2.41 12.63 29.11
N ARG A 77 -1.43 12.04 28.40
CA ARG A 77 -0.27 12.76 27.86
C ARG A 77 0.24 12.14 26.55
N ALA A 78 0.79 12.99 25.67
CA ALA A 78 1.45 12.55 24.45
C ALA A 78 2.71 11.73 24.78
N THR A 79 2.94 10.60 24.08
CA THR A 79 4.11 9.75 24.34
C THR A 79 5.20 9.91 23.28
N PRO A 80 6.51 9.98 23.66
CA PRO A 80 7.61 10.41 22.77
C PRO A 80 7.95 9.49 21.58
N ARG A 81 7.27 8.35 21.42
CA ARG A 81 7.58 7.32 20.40
C ARG A 81 6.35 6.67 19.79
N THR A 82 5.23 7.39 19.73
CA THR A 82 4.20 7.03 18.79
C THR A 82 4.68 7.51 17.44
N LYS A 83 5.13 6.57 16.58
CA LYS A 83 5.43 6.88 15.19
C LYS A 83 4.25 7.69 14.67
N ARG A 84 4.53 8.94 14.28
CA ARG A 84 3.59 9.75 13.54
C ARG A 84 3.12 8.86 12.40
N ARG A 85 1.84 8.51 12.39
CA ARG A 85 1.24 8.03 11.16
C ARG A 85 1.20 9.33 10.37
N THR A 86 2.23 9.61 9.58
CA THR A 86 2.21 10.81 8.75
C THR A 86 0.92 10.67 7.96
N PRO A 87 -0.06 11.57 8.12
CA PRO A 87 -1.21 11.59 7.25
C PRO A 87 -0.70 12.20 5.94
N VAL A 88 0.27 11.54 5.29
CA VAL A 88 0.43 11.75 3.87
C VAL A 88 -0.76 11.02 3.34
N ASP A 89 -1.69 11.80 2.80
CA ASP A 89 -2.79 11.30 1.99
C ASP A 89 -2.19 10.24 1.07
N SER A 90 -2.38 8.97 1.40
CA SER A 90 -1.59 7.87 0.80
C SER A 90 -1.76 7.88 -0.71
N GLN A 91 -2.92 8.36 -1.14
CA GLN A 91 -3.25 8.65 -2.53
C GLN A 91 -2.35 9.70 -3.17
N ILE A 92 -2.03 10.82 -2.50
CA ILE A 92 -1.12 11.84 -3.03
C ILE A 92 0.30 11.29 -3.13
N LEU A 93 0.75 10.52 -2.14
CA LEU A 93 2.07 9.89 -2.17
C LEU A 93 2.15 8.82 -3.28
N GLU A 94 1.13 8.00 -3.42
CA GLU A 94 1.03 6.99 -4.48
C GLU A 94 1.02 7.63 -5.87
N ARG A 95 0.26 8.72 -6.05
CA ARG A 95 0.27 9.50 -7.30
C ARG A 95 1.65 10.09 -7.58
N ALA A 96 2.31 10.68 -6.59
CA ALA A 96 3.65 11.23 -6.74
C ALA A 96 4.69 10.14 -7.11
N ILE A 97 4.60 8.97 -6.49
CA ILE A 97 5.47 7.82 -6.80
C ILE A 97 5.18 7.28 -8.21
N ALA A 98 3.91 7.22 -8.63
CA ALA A 98 3.54 6.79 -9.97
C ALA A 98 4.12 7.71 -11.05
N GLU A 99 4.03 9.02 -10.86
CA GLU A 99 4.61 9.99 -11.78
C GLU A 99 6.14 9.91 -11.84
N MET A 100 6.80 9.73 -10.68
CA MET A 100 8.25 9.53 -10.63
C MET A 100 8.70 8.27 -11.39
N ARG A 101 7.92 7.18 -11.32
CA ARG A 101 8.19 5.96 -12.11
C ARG A 101 8.07 6.20 -13.61
N ARG A 102 7.08 6.99 -14.06
CA ARG A 102 6.92 7.34 -15.48
C ARG A 102 8.11 8.13 -16.00
N ILE A 103 8.56 9.13 -15.24
CA ILE A 103 9.77 9.91 -15.57
C ILE A 103 11.00 9.00 -15.66
N GLY A 104 11.19 8.11 -14.68
CA GLY A 104 12.31 7.16 -14.67
C GLY A 104 12.32 6.23 -15.87
N ASN A 105 11.15 5.71 -16.28
CA ASN A 105 11.02 4.86 -17.45
C ASN A 105 11.40 5.59 -18.74
N ASN A 106 10.96 6.84 -18.91
CA ASN A 106 11.31 7.65 -20.09
C ASN A 106 12.81 7.91 -20.17
N ILE A 107 13.46 8.26 -19.05
CA ILE A 107 14.92 8.44 -18.99
C ILE A 107 15.63 7.14 -19.38
N ASN A 108 15.15 5.99 -18.88
CA ASN A 108 15.73 4.70 -19.21
C ASN A 108 15.58 4.35 -20.71
N GLN A 109 14.46 4.70 -21.33
CA GLN A 109 14.24 4.53 -22.77
C GLN A 109 15.17 5.41 -23.61
N ILE A 110 15.36 6.69 -23.23
CA ILE A 110 16.29 7.60 -23.89
C ILE A 110 17.73 7.09 -23.76
N ALA A 111 18.13 6.65 -22.56
CA ALA A 111 19.46 6.10 -22.32
C ALA A 111 19.69 4.83 -23.15
N HIS A 112 18.70 3.94 -23.22
CA HIS A 112 18.79 2.72 -24.02
C HIS A 112 18.87 3.01 -25.52
N ALA A 113 18.06 3.95 -26.04
CA ALA A 113 18.12 4.36 -27.44
C ALA A 113 19.48 5.01 -27.79
N ALA A 114 20.00 5.87 -26.92
CA ALA A 114 21.31 6.47 -27.06
C ALA A 114 22.43 5.42 -27.06
N ASN A 115 22.36 4.42 -26.17
CA ASN A 115 23.34 3.33 -26.11
C ASN A 115 23.31 2.43 -27.35
N LEU A 116 22.17 2.32 -28.04
CA LEU A 116 22.02 1.53 -29.26
C LEU A 116 22.26 2.33 -30.55
N ASN A 117 22.61 3.63 -30.46
CA ASN A 117 22.65 4.56 -31.60
C ASN A 117 21.38 4.51 -32.46
N LEU A 118 20.24 4.13 -31.87
CA LEU A 118 18.99 3.98 -32.56
C LEU A 118 18.23 5.31 -32.46
N PRO A 119 17.64 5.83 -33.54
CA PRO A 119 16.76 6.97 -33.43
C PRO A 119 15.64 6.63 -32.44
N PRO A 120 15.32 7.53 -31.48
CA PRO A 120 14.23 7.27 -30.54
C PRO A 120 12.93 7.08 -31.31
N ASP A 121 12.11 6.12 -30.88
CA ASP A 121 10.77 5.91 -31.43
C ASP A 121 9.95 7.18 -31.24
N GLN A 122 9.71 7.88 -32.34
CA GLN A 122 9.07 9.19 -32.32
C GLN A 122 7.60 9.12 -31.93
N GLU A 123 6.92 7.99 -32.12
CA GLU A 123 5.54 7.82 -31.67
C GLU A 123 5.49 7.63 -30.16
N GLN A 124 6.33 6.76 -29.61
CA GLN A 124 6.44 6.58 -28.15
C GLN A 124 6.81 7.89 -27.46
N LEU A 125 7.76 8.65 -28.03
CA LEU A 125 8.16 9.95 -27.47
C LEU A 125 7.00 10.96 -27.48
N ARG A 126 6.24 11.05 -28.59
CA ARG A 126 5.06 11.92 -28.68
C ARG A 126 3.98 11.53 -27.67
N GLN A 127 3.72 10.24 -27.52
CA GLN A 127 2.73 9.73 -26.58
C GLN A 127 3.13 10.03 -25.12
N ALA A 128 4.39 9.78 -24.76
CA ALA A 128 4.93 10.10 -23.44
C ALA A 128 4.86 11.61 -23.14
N LEU A 129 5.17 12.46 -24.13
CA LEU A 129 5.05 13.92 -24.01
C LEU A 129 3.59 14.34 -23.75
N LYS A 130 2.64 13.78 -24.49
CA LYS A 130 1.22 14.08 -24.34
C LYS A 130 0.72 13.75 -22.93
N GLU A 131 1.01 12.53 -22.46
CA GLU A 131 0.65 12.08 -21.12
C GLU A 131 1.26 12.96 -20.03
N HIS A 132 2.51 13.39 -20.22
CA HIS A 132 3.19 14.24 -19.24
C HIS A 132 2.58 15.65 -19.17
N LEU A 133 2.18 16.21 -20.31
CA LEU A 133 1.49 17.50 -20.40
C LEU A 133 0.11 17.43 -19.73
N GLU A 134 -0.63 16.35 -19.91
CA GLU A 134 -1.92 16.10 -19.24
C GLU A 134 -1.76 16.06 -17.72
N THR A 135 -0.77 15.32 -17.19
CA THR A 135 -0.46 15.32 -15.74
C THR A 135 -0.12 16.73 -15.25
N LEU A 136 0.70 17.49 -15.98
CA LEU A 136 1.08 18.85 -15.60
C LEU A 136 -0.12 19.81 -15.57
N GLN A 137 -1.09 19.64 -16.47
CA GLN A 137 -2.34 20.40 -16.45
C GLN A 137 -3.16 20.08 -15.21
N LEU A 138 -3.37 18.79 -14.90
CA LEU A 138 -4.08 18.36 -13.69
C LEU A 138 -3.43 18.90 -12.40
N LEU A 139 -2.10 18.86 -12.31
CA LEU A 139 -1.37 19.41 -11.16
C LEU A 139 -1.51 20.93 -11.03
N ARG A 140 -1.50 21.66 -12.15
CA ARG A 140 -1.72 23.11 -12.14
C ARG A 140 -3.13 23.47 -11.69
N GLU A 141 -4.14 22.70 -12.11
CA GLU A 141 -5.53 22.89 -11.66
C GLU A 141 -5.71 22.56 -10.19
N ALA A 142 -5.10 21.46 -9.71
CA ALA A 142 -5.12 21.07 -8.31
C ALA A 142 -4.47 22.11 -7.39
N ARG A 143 -3.44 22.82 -7.86
CA ARG A 143 -2.78 23.91 -7.13
C ARG A 143 -3.61 25.21 -7.05
N LYS A 144 -4.55 25.41 -7.99
CA LYS A 144 -5.38 26.63 -8.04
C LYS A 144 -6.61 26.59 -7.11
N ARG A 145 -6.91 25.44 -6.52
CA ARG A 145 -7.96 25.26 -5.51
C ARG A 145 -7.38 25.44 -4.11
#